data_AF-A0A817USD7-F1
#
_entry.id   AF-A0A817USD7-F1
#
_cell.length_a   1.000
_cell.length_b   1.000
_cell.length_c   1.000
_cell.angle_alpha   90.00
_cell.angle_beta   90.00
_cell.angle_gamma   90.00
#
_symmetry.space_group_name_H-M   'P 1'
#
loop_
_entity.id
_entity.type
_entity.pdbx_description
1 polymer ?
#
loop_
_entity_poly.entity_id
_entity_poly.type
_entity_poly.pdbx_seq_one_letter_code
_entity_poly.pdbx_strand_id
1 'polypeptide(L)'
;MMKASNFACFFDVDGVITQGPNPIAVAKPAIQTLIQLNVPVVFVSNTCMLESEKAKQLSSILGVTIHPEQVVLAQTPMRTLTDFHNKHVLVSGQGQAEEIARMIGFKSITTVEKVCEAFPELDMVAHMNRV
;
A
#
# COMPACT_ATOMS: atom_id res chain seq x y z
N MET A 1 -23.08 24.05 11.43
CA MET A 1 -22.48 23.01 10.56
C MET A 1 -21.25 23.61 9.92
N MET A 2 -20.06 23.02 10.10
CA MET A 2 -18.87 23.47 9.37
C MET A 2 -19.06 23.15 7.88
N LYS A 3 -18.80 24.12 7.02
CA LYS A 3 -18.98 23.99 5.56
C LYS A 3 -17.91 23.05 5.03
N ALA A 4 -18.31 21.98 4.34
CA ALA A 4 -17.38 21.09 3.67
C ALA A 4 -16.54 21.88 2.65
N SER A 5 -15.23 21.62 2.59
CA SER A 5 -14.36 22.21 1.58
C SER A 5 -14.81 21.79 0.17
N ASN A 6 -14.77 22.72 -0.79
CA ASN A 6 -15.16 22.46 -2.19
C ASN A 6 -14.12 21.65 -2.97
N PHE A 7 -13.06 21.19 -2.31
CA PHE A 7 -11.94 20.47 -2.92
C PHE A 7 -11.39 19.42 -1.95
N ALA A 8 -10.60 18.50 -2.50
CA ALA A 8 -9.86 17.47 -1.76
C ALA A 8 -8.43 17.40 -2.28
N CYS A 9 -7.51 16.86 -1.49
CA CYS A 9 -6.10 16.73 -1.84
C CYS A 9 -5.67 15.26 -1.85
N PHE A 10 -4.93 14.88 -2.89
CA PHE A 10 -4.25 13.61 -3.01
C PHE A 10 -2.74 13.88 -2.93
N PHE A 11 -2.06 13.28 -1.96
CA PHE A 11 -0.62 13.43 -1.79
C PHE A 11 0.09 12.16 -2.16
N ASP A 12 1.11 12.27 -3.01
CA ASP A 12 2.15 11.26 -3.04
C ASP A 12 2.81 11.15 -1.65
N VAL A 13 3.42 10.01 -1.35
CA VAL A 13 4.16 9.81 -0.09
C VAL A 13 5.66 9.99 -0.33
N ASP A 14 6.19 9.31 -1.33
CA ASP A 14 7.63 9.21 -1.57
C ASP A 14 8.13 10.46 -2.31
N GLY A 15 8.95 11.27 -1.66
CA GLY A 15 9.39 12.57 -2.15
C GLY A 15 8.48 13.75 -1.78
N VAL A 16 7.33 13.49 -1.13
CA VAL A 16 6.38 14.54 -0.69
C VAL A 16 6.17 14.55 0.82
N ILE A 17 5.90 13.39 1.43
CA ILE A 17 5.80 13.25 2.89
C ILE A 17 7.13 12.77 3.48
N THR A 18 7.82 11.89 2.77
CA THR A 18 9.08 11.27 3.21
C THR A 18 10.12 11.23 2.10
N GLN A 19 11.40 11.34 2.43
CA GLN A 19 12.52 11.05 1.54
C GLN A 19 13.28 9.84 2.10
N GLY A 20 12.99 8.65 1.54
CA GLY A 20 13.42 7.39 2.13
C GLY A 20 12.84 7.23 3.54
N PRO A 21 13.65 6.93 4.57
CA PRO A 21 13.16 6.81 5.95
C PRO A 21 12.88 8.16 6.63
N ASN A 22 13.27 9.29 6.02
CA ASN A 22 13.26 10.60 6.68
C ASN A 22 11.99 11.38 6.35
N PRO A 23 11.24 11.86 7.36
CA PRO A 23 10.13 12.79 7.12
C PRO A 23 10.57 14.12 6.51
N ILE A 24 9.78 14.65 5.58
CA ILE A 24 9.97 15.99 5.04
C ILE A 24 9.35 16.99 6.03
N ALA A 25 10.18 17.91 6.55
CA ALA A 25 9.81 18.78 7.67
C ALA A 25 8.52 19.59 7.45
N VAL A 26 8.27 20.03 6.22
CA VAL A 26 7.08 20.84 5.88
C VAL A 26 5.80 20.01 5.73
N ALA A 27 5.89 18.69 5.56
CA ALA A 27 4.72 17.83 5.32
C ALA A 27 3.77 17.82 6.52
N LYS A 28 4.32 17.64 7.73
CA LYS A 28 3.52 17.60 8.97
C LYS A 28 2.65 18.85 9.18
N PRO A 29 3.20 20.08 9.25
CA PRO A 29 2.37 21.26 9.45
C PRO A 29 1.39 21.49 8.28
N ALA A 30 1.77 21.17 7.04
CA ALA A 30 0.88 21.32 5.88
C ALA A 30 -0.36 20.40 5.99
N ILE A 31 -0.17 19.11 6.26
CA ILE A 31 -1.27 18.15 6.40
C ILE A 31 -2.14 18.48 7.62
N GLN A 32 -1.53 18.81 8.76
CA GLN A 32 -2.27 19.22 9.96
C GLN A 32 -3.17 20.44 9.69
N THR A 33 -2.68 21.42 8.92
CA THR A 33 -3.48 22.59 8.51
C THR A 33 -4.68 22.18 7.66
N LEU A 34 -4.49 21.30 6.67
CA LEU A 34 -5.59 20.83 5.81
C LEU A 34 -6.67 20.09 6.61
N ILE A 35 -6.26 19.25 7.56
CA ILE A 35 -7.18 18.52 8.44
C ILE A 35 -7.97 19.50 9.34
N GLN A 36 -7.30 20.50 9.92
CA GLN A 36 -7.98 21.54 10.73
C GLN A 36 -9.01 22.34 9.92
N LEU A 37 -8.73 22.54 8.63
CA LEU A 37 -9.64 23.19 7.69
C LEU A 37 -10.74 22.26 7.14
N ASN A 38 -10.83 21.02 7.64
CA ASN A 38 -11.75 19.99 7.15
C ASN A 38 -11.64 19.76 5.63
N VAL A 39 -10.42 19.84 5.08
CA VAL A 39 -10.14 19.44 3.70
C VAL A 39 -9.94 17.92 3.68
N PRO A 40 -10.68 17.17 2.85
CA PRO A 40 -10.43 15.74 2.68
C PRO A 40 -9.04 15.50 2.10
N VAL A 41 -8.28 14.61 2.76
CA VAL A 41 -6.91 14.23 2.37
C VAL A 41 -6.83 12.73 2.15
N VAL A 42 -6.26 12.34 1.02
CA VAL A 42 -5.92 10.97 0.65
C VAL A 42 -4.42 10.89 0.34
N PHE A 43 -3.77 9.80 0.75
CA PHE A 43 -2.38 9.49 0.47
C PHE A 43 -2.31 8.40 -0.59
N VAL A 44 -1.50 8.62 -1.61
CA VAL A 44 -1.26 7.70 -2.71
C VAL A 44 0.21 7.32 -2.71
N SER A 45 0.54 6.04 -2.83
CA SER A 45 1.93 5.59 -2.94
C SER A 45 2.01 4.32 -3.77
N ASN A 46 3.10 4.17 -4.51
CA ASN A 46 3.37 2.99 -5.31
C ASN A 46 4.00 1.83 -4.50
N THR A 47 4.08 1.95 -3.17
CA THR A 47 4.51 0.84 -2.31
C THR A 47 3.46 -0.28 -2.26
N CYS A 48 3.91 -1.51 -2.03
CA CYS A 48 3.05 -2.67 -1.81
C CYS A 48 3.18 -3.14 -0.35
N MET A 49 2.18 -2.86 0.47
CA MET A 49 2.07 -3.24 1.87
C MET A 49 0.61 -3.15 2.33
N LEU A 50 0.30 -3.45 3.58
CA LEU A 50 -1.07 -3.26 4.10
C LEU A 50 -1.41 -1.77 4.23
N GLU A 51 -2.60 -1.35 3.78
CA GLU A 51 -3.05 0.05 3.93
C GLU A 51 -3.10 0.47 5.42
N SER A 52 -3.43 -0.47 6.31
CA SER A 52 -3.45 -0.25 7.76
C SER A 52 -2.07 0.03 8.35
N GLU A 53 -1.03 -0.63 7.84
CA GLU A 53 0.35 -0.40 8.26
C GLU A 53 0.87 0.93 7.73
N LYS A 54 0.61 1.25 6.45
CA LYS A 54 0.98 2.55 5.89
C LYS A 54 0.27 3.70 6.60
N ALA A 55 -1.01 3.54 6.92
CA ALA A 55 -1.78 4.53 7.67
C ALA A 55 -1.18 4.76 9.07
N LYS A 56 -0.75 3.71 9.77
CA LYS A 56 -0.04 3.83 11.07
C LYS A 56 1.29 4.56 10.93
N GLN A 57 2.09 4.25 9.90
CA GLN A 57 3.35 4.95 9.62
C GLN A 57 3.12 6.44 9.37
N LEU A 58 2.18 6.78 8.48
CA LEU A 58 1.82 8.16 8.18
C LEU A 58 1.29 8.89 9.42
N SER A 59 0.49 8.21 10.24
CA SER A 59 -0.03 8.77 11.49
C SER A 59 1.09 9.15 12.46
N SER A 60 2.09 8.27 12.60
CA SER A 60 3.27 8.53 13.43
C SER A 60 4.07 9.73 12.92
N ILE A 61 4.31 9.81 11.61
CA ILE A 61 5.08 10.88 10.97
C ILE A 61 4.37 12.23 11.09
N LEU A 62 3.07 12.27 10.79
CA LEU A 62 2.28 13.50 10.71
C LEU A 62 1.70 13.92 12.06
N GLY A 63 1.73 13.05 13.07
CA GLY A 63 1.19 13.31 14.40
C GLY A 63 -0.33 13.55 14.40
N VAL A 64 -1.04 12.89 13.50
CA VAL A 64 -2.50 12.92 13.34
C VAL A 64 -2.99 11.52 12.98
N THR A 65 -4.23 11.18 13.31
CA THR A 65 -4.80 9.89 12.92
C THR A 65 -5.10 9.87 11.43
N ILE A 66 -4.44 8.97 10.71
CA ILE A 66 -4.74 8.63 9.31
C ILE A 66 -5.44 7.27 9.31
N HIS A 67 -6.59 7.20 8.65
CA HIS A 67 -7.35 5.96 8.51
C HIS A 67 -6.89 5.15 7.29
N PRO A 68 -6.97 3.81 7.30
CA PRO A 68 -6.61 2.97 6.15
C PRO A 68 -7.35 3.36 4.86
N GLU A 69 -8.60 3.83 4.96
CA GLU A 69 -9.43 4.28 3.84
C GLU A 69 -8.91 5.57 3.18
N GLN A 70 -8.04 6.31 3.87
CA GLN A 70 -7.35 7.47 3.32
C GLN A 70 -6.05 7.09 2.59
N VAL A 71 -5.72 5.80 2.48
CA VAL A 71 -4.49 5.33 1.84
C VAL A 71 -4.83 4.51 0.60
N VAL A 72 -4.23 4.88 -0.52
CA VAL A 72 -4.27 4.16 -1.79
C VAL A 72 -2.86 3.69 -2.12
N LEU A 73 -2.68 2.39 -2.19
CA LEU A 73 -1.42 1.75 -2.53
C LEU A 73 -1.47 1.17 -3.95
N ALA A 74 -0.32 0.73 -4.48
CA ALA A 74 -0.21 0.21 -5.84
C ALA A 74 -1.24 -0.90 -6.14
N GLN A 75 -1.51 -1.74 -5.15
CA GLN A 75 -2.43 -2.87 -5.26
C GLN A 75 -3.89 -2.53 -4.93
N THR A 76 -4.20 -1.39 -4.32
CA THR A 76 -5.56 -1.03 -3.90
C THR A 76 -6.59 -1.07 -5.04
N PRO A 77 -6.28 -0.61 -6.28
CA PRO A 77 -7.21 -0.70 -7.40
C PRO A 77 -7.60 -2.15 -7.77
N MET A 78 -6.77 -3.15 -7.43
CA MET A 78 -7.06 -4.54 -7.75
C MET A 78 -8.32 -5.06 -7.07
N ARG A 79 -8.82 -4.41 -6.00
CA ARG A 79 -10.11 -4.74 -5.36
C ARG A 79 -11.29 -4.67 -6.33
N THR A 80 -11.14 -3.92 -7.42
CA THR A 80 -12.16 -3.77 -8.46
C THR A 80 -12.14 -4.90 -9.50
N LEU A 81 -11.09 -5.74 -9.52
CA LEU A 81 -10.91 -6.85 -10.46
C LEU A 81 -11.74 -8.08 -10.08
N THR A 82 -13.01 -7.85 -9.75
CA THR A 82 -13.94 -8.85 -9.22
C THR A 82 -14.11 -10.08 -10.13
N ASP A 83 -14.01 -9.91 -11.45
CA ASP A 83 -14.02 -10.98 -12.44
C ASP A 83 -12.88 -12.01 -12.28
N PHE A 84 -11.80 -11.62 -11.60
CA PHE A 84 -10.62 -12.44 -11.37
C PHE A 84 -10.55 -13.01 -9.96
N HIS A 85 -11.38 -12.55 -9.01
CA HIS A 85 -11.30 -12.95 -7.61
C HIS A 85 -11.51 -14.46 -7.36
N ASN A 86 -12.30 -15.11 -8.22
CA ASN A 86 -12.54 -16.56 -8.16
C ASN A 86 -11.56 -17.39 -9.02
N LYS A 87 -10.68 -16.75 -9.80
CA LYS A 87 -9.68 -17.44 -10.61
C LYS A 87 -8.45 -17.77 -9.76
N HIS A 88 -7.66 -18.73 -10.23
CA HIS A 88 -6.36 -19.01 -9.64
C HIS A 88 -5.36 -17.95 -10.08
N VAL A 89 -4.74 -17.27 -9.12
CA VAL A 89 -3.75 -16.22 -9.38
C VAL A 89 -2.38 -16.61 -8.84
N LEU A 90 -1.35 -16.33 -9.63
CA LEU A 90 0.03 -16.33 -9.17
C LEU A 90 0.35 -14.94 -8.61
N VAL A 91 0.84 -14.89 -7.38
CA VAL A 91 1.18 -13.65 -6.69
C VAL A 91 2.69 -13.58 -6.48
N SER A 92 3.28 -12.49 -6.96
CA SER A 92 4.70 -12.19 -6.78
C SER A 92 4.84 -10.86 -6.08
N GLY A 93 5.58 -10.81 -4.97
CA GLY A 93 5.79 -9.61 -4.19
C GLY A 93 6.66 -9.87 -2.98
N GLN A 94 7.14 -8.81 -2.34
CA GLN A 94 7.92 -8.93 -1.11
C GLN A 94 7.01 -8.88 0.12
N GLY A 95 7.39 -9.61 1.18
CA GLY A 95 6.69 -9.57 2.46
C GLY A 95 5.35 -10.31 2.43
N GLN A 96 4.29 -9.66 2.91
CA GLN A 96 2.97 -10.26 3.14
C GLN A 96 2.11 -10.39 1.86
N ALA A 97 2.71 -10.84 0.75
CA ALA A 97 2.07 -10.84 -0.57
C ALA A 97 0.76 -11.66 -0.61
N GLU A 98 0.73 -12.83 0.04
CA GLU A 98 -0.48 -13.65 0.13
C GLU A 98 -1.60 -12.96 0.94
N GLU A 99 -1.26 -12.35 2.08
CA GLU A 99 -2.22 -11.65 2.93
C GLU A 99 -2.83 -10.46 2.20
N ILE A 100 -1.99 -9.67 1.52
CA ILE A 100 -2.42 -8.56 0.67
C ILE A 100 -3.38 -9.06 -0.43
N ALA A 101 -3.04 -10.15 -1.12
CA ALA A 101 -3.91 -10.73 -2.15
C ALA A 101 -5.26 -11.21 -1.60
N ARG A 102 -5.29 -11.79 -0.39
CA ARG A 102 -6.53 -12.17 0.29
C ARG A 102 -7.37 -10.95 0.65
N MET A 103 -6.75 -9.89 1.16
CA MET A 103 -7.45 -8.64 1.46
C MET A 103 -8.02 -7.94 0.23
N ILE A 104 -7.37 -8.08 -0.93
CA ILE A 104 -7.88 -7.58 -2.21
C ILE A 104 -9.17 -8.31 -2.62
N GLY A 105 -9.28 -9.61 -2.29
CA GLY A 105 -10.45 -10.44 -2.57
C GLY A 105 -10.15 -11.71 -3.38
N PHE A 106 -8.88 -11.97 -3.73
CA PHE A 106 -8.49 -13.21 -4.40
C PHE A 106 -8.68 -14.42 -3.47
N LYS A 107 -9.29 -15.49 -4.00
CA LYS A 107 -9.62 -16.69 -3.22
C LYS A 107 -8.58 -17.81 -3.38
N SER A 108 -8.14 -18.03 -4.61
CA SER A 108 -7.21 -19.09 -4.99
C SER A 108 -5.86 -18.49 -5.34
N ILE A 109 -4.91 -18.55 -4.39
CA ILE A 109 -3.63 -17.85 -4.46
C ILE A 109 -2.50 -18.87 -4.36
N THR A 110 -1.57 -18.79 -5.31
CA THR A 110 -0.24 -19.40 -5.20
C THR A 110 0.79 -18.28 -5.22
N THR A 111 1.73 -18.26 -4.29
CA THR A 111 2.84 -17.30 -4.31
C THR A 111 4.04 -17.87 -5.06
N VAL A 112 4.96 -17.01 -5.50
CA VAL A 112 6.22 -17.45 -6.13
C VAL A 112 7.02 -18.36 -5.18
N GLU A 113 7.04 -18.06 -3.88
CA GLU A 113 7.71 -18.89 -2.88
C GLU A 113 7.14 -20.32 -2.87
N LYS A 114 5.82 -20.46 -2.91
CA LYS A 114 5.16 -21.79 -3.00
C LYS A 114 5.49 -22.53 -4.29
N VAL A 115 5.68 -21.82 -5.40
CA VAL A 115 6.13 -22.44 -6.66
C VAL A 115 7.57 -22.94 -6.52
N CYS A 116 8.47 -22.12 -5.96
CA CYS A 116 9.86 -22.52 -5.72
C CYS A 116 9.98 -23.69 -4.73
N GLU A 117 9.12 -23.75 -3.70
CA GLU A 117 9.05 -24.89 -2.77
C GLU A 117 8.61 -26.18 -3.47
N ALA A 118 7.63 -26.10 -4.37
CA ALA A 118 7.11 -27.25 -5.09
C ALA A 118 8.04 -27.72 -6.23
N PHE A 119 8.77 -26.80 -6.85
CA PHE A 119 9.67 -27.05 -7.97
C PHE A 119 11.03 -26.34 -7.76
N PRO A 120 11.86 -26.81 -6.82
CA PRO A 120 13.12 -26.15 -6.47
C PRO A 120 14.08 -25.98 -7.65
N GLU A 121 14.02 -26.87 -8.63
CA GLU A 121 14.81 -26.83 -9.86
C GLU A 121 14.48 -25.62 -10.77
N LEU A 122 13.33 -24.98 -10.57
CA LEU A 122 12.92 -23.79 -11.33
C LEU A 122 13.37 -22.49 -10.66
N ASP A 123 13.86 -22.54 -9.41
CA ASP A 123 14.38 -21.36 -8.71
C ASP A 123 15.82 -21.05 -9.16
N MET A 124 15.96 -20.34 -10.27
CA MET A 124 17.26 -19.88 -10.76
C MET A 124 17.83 -18.69 -9.96
N VAL A 125 17.06 -18.11 -9.04
CA VAL A 125 17.55 -17.07 -8.13
C VAL A 125 18.38 -17.73 -7.02
N ALA A 126 18.03 -18.94 -6.59
CA ALA A 126 18.86 -19.73 -5.70
C ALA A 126 20.25 -19.98 -6.29
N HIS A 127 21.29 -19.54 -5.59
CA HIS A 127 22.68 -19.63 -6.05
C HIS A 127 23.12 -21.06 -6.38
N MET A 128 22.53 -22.07 -5.72
CA MET A 128 22.84 -23.48 -5.96
C MET A 128 22.35 -24.00 -7.31
N ASN A 129 21.36 -23.34 -7.92
CA ASN A 129 20.76 -23.74 -9.19
C ASN A 129 21.35 -22.96 -10.39
N ARG A 130 22.29 -22.03 -10.16
CA ARG A 130 22.98 -21.31 -11.24
C ARG A 130 24.12 -22.18 -11.76
N VAL A 131 23.98 -22.66 -13.00
CA VAL A 131 25.03 -23.37 -13.75
C VAL A 131 26.09 -22.40 -14.23
#